data_AF-A0A5N5UGV3-F1
#
_entry.id   AF-A0A5N5UGV3-F1
#
_cell.length_a   1.000
_cell.length_b   1.000
_cell.length_c   1.000
_cell.angle_alpha   90.00
_cell.angle_beta   90.00
_cell.angle_gamma   90.00
#
_symmetry.space_group_name_H-M   'P 1'
#
loop_
_entity.id
_entity.type
_entity.pdbx_description
1 polymer ?
#
loop_
_entity_poly.entity_id
_entity_poly.type
_entity_poly.pdbx_seq_one_letter_code
_entity_poly.pdbx_strand_id
1 'polypeptide(L)' 'MERCECHLRGCLAWLASHDVAAIPKATSRAHIAENARAAALDLDDDAIETLDSIDRRYRRFDPEGSPWTA' A
#
# COMPACT_ATOMS: atom_id res chain seq x y z
N MET A 1 10.38 17.50 -15.93
CA MET A 1 9.16 16.78 -15.47
C MET A 1 9.52 16.17 -14.14
N GLU A 2 9.18 16.89 -13.07
CA GLU A 2 9.45 16.47 -11.68
C GLU A 2 8.85 15.09 -11.42
N ARG A 3 9.59 14.29 -10.66
CA ARG A 3 9.15 12.97 -10.21
C ARG A 3 7.77 13.14 -9.56
N CYS A 4 6.74 12.52 -10.14
CA CYS A 4 5.50 12.32 -9.41
C CYS A 4 5.85 11.43 -8.22
N GLU A 5 6.00 12.05 -7.04
CA GLU A 5 6.12 11.35 -5.76
C GLU A 5 4.83 10.56 -5.53
N CYS A 6 4.79 9.34 -6.03
CA CYS A 6 3.66 8.45 -5.85
C CYS A 6 3.75 7.85 -4.45
N HIS A 7 3.04 8.47 -3.50
CA HIS A 7 2.92 7.99 -2.12
C HIS A 7 2.53 6.51 -2.02
N LEU A 8 1.85 5.96 -3.04
CA LEU A 8 1.43 4.56 -3.11
C LEU A 8 2.61 3.57 -3.15
N ARG A 9 3.79 3.94 -3.69
CA ARG A 9 4.92 3.02 -3.81
C ARG A 9 5.41 2.54 -2.43
N GLY A 10 5.53 3.46 -1.47
CA GLY A 10 5.90 3.14 -0.09
C GLY A 10 4.84 2.27 0.60
N CYS A 11 3.56 2.59 0.41
CA CYS A 11 2.48 1.75 0.94
C CYS A 11 2.50 0.31 0.38
N LEU A 12 2.82 0.14 -0.89
CA LEU A 12 2.90 -1.19 -1.52
C LEU A 12 4.09 -2.00 -1.01
N ALA A 13 5.26 -1.37 -0.86
CA ALA A 13 6.43 -2.00 -0.27
C ALA A 13 6.16 -2.43 1.19
N TRP A 14 5.51 -1.57 1.97
CA TRP A 14 5.10 -1.90 3.34
C TRP A 14 4.08 -3.04 3.40
N LEU A 15 3.09 -3.10 2.51
CA LEU A 15 2.20 -4.27 2.46
C LEU A 15 2.96 -5.56 2.14
N ALA A 16 3.94 -5.50 1.25
CA ALA A 16 4.76 -6.66 0.90
C ALA A 16 5.64 -7.14 2.08
N SER A 17 6.14 -6.23 2.93
CA SER A 17 6.90 -6.63 4.14
C SER A 17 6.05 -7.39 5.17
N HIS A 18 4.73 -7.26 5.10
CA HIS A 18 3.75 -7.97 5.92
C HIS A 18 3.16 -9.22 5.23
N ASP A 19 3.81 -9.72 4.17
CA ASP A 19 3.33 -10.86 3.36
C ASP A 19 1.94 -10.64 2.73
N VAL A 20 1.58 -9.37 2.47
CA VAL A 20 0.30 -9.01 1.84
C VAL A 20 0.49 -8.76 0.34
N ALA A 21 -0.15 -9.61 -0.47
CA ALA A 21 -0.25 -9.41 -1.92
C ALA A 21 -1.28 -8.32 -2.28
N ALA A 22 -0.81 -7.07 -2.42
CA ALA A 22 -1.66 -5.93 -2.78
C ALA A 22 -2.09 -5.95 -4.27
N ILE A 23 -3.34 -5.52 -4.55
CA ILE A 23 -3.90 -5.38 -5.91
C ILE A 23 -4.21 -3.90 -6.18
N PRO A 24 -3.20 -3.04 -6.44
CA PRO A 24 -3.41 -1.60 -6.57
C PRO A 24 -4.12 -1.25 -7.89
N LYS A 25 -5.26 -0.57 -7.77
CA LYS A 25 -6.00 -0.06 -8.92
C LYS A 25 -5.29 1.15 -9.54
N ALA A 26 -4.94 1.05 -10.82
CA ALA A 26 -4.48 2.16 -11.64
C ALA A 26 -4.98 2.04 -13.08
N THR A 27 -5.27 3.17 -13.73
CA THR A 27 -5.68 3.23 -15.15
C THR A 27 -4.66 3.93 -16.04
N SER A 28 -3.79 4.76 -15.45
CA SER A 28 -2.69 5.41 -16.16
C SER A 28 -1.49 4.47 -16.28
N ARG A 29 -0.88 4.41 -17.46
CA ARG A 29 0.36 3.66 -17.69
C ARG A 29 1.48 4.09 -16.74
N ALA A 30 1.56 5.39 -16.42
CA ALA A 30 2.58 5.91 -15.52
C ALA A 30 2.40 5.34 -14.09
N HIS A 31 1.17 5.34 -13.57
CA HIS A 31 0.87 4.78 -12.25
C HIS A 31 1.03 3.26 -12.19
N ILE A 32 0.64 2.55 -13.25
CA ILE A 32 0.84 1.10 -13.33
C ILE A 32 2.34 0.77 -13.25
N ALA A 33 3.16 1.45 -14.06
CA ALA A 33 4.61 1.24 -14.04
C ALA A 33 5.22 1.60 -12.69
N GLU A 34 4.71 2.64 -12.03
CA GLU A 34 5.20 3.07 -10.72
C GLU A 34 4.83 2.09 -9.61
N ASN A 35 3.61 1.54 -9.61
CA ASN A 35 3.19 0.50 -8.68
C ASN A 35 4.07 -0.75 -8.82
N ALA A 36 4.40 -1.13 -10.06
CA ALA A 36 5.27 -2.28 -10.30
C ALA A 36 6.69 -2.09 -9.74
N ARG A 37 7.20 -0.84 -9.70
CA ARG A 37 8.51 -0.53 -9.10
C ARG A 37 8.54 -0.69 -7.59
N ALA A 38 7.40 -0.77 -6.91
CA ALA A 38 7.35 -1.01 -5.46
C ALA A 38 8.02 -2.33 -5.06
N ALA A 39 7.99 -3.35 -5.92
CA ALA A 39 8.61 -4.65 -5.67
C ALA A 39 10.15 -4.60 -5.54
N ALA A 40 10.78 -3.51 -5.98
CA ALA A 40 12.23 -3.29 -5.88
C ALA A 40 12.59 -2.26 -4.80
N LEU A 41 11.61 -1.72 -4.08
CA LEU A 41 11.82 -0.79 -2.99
C LEU A 41 11.98 -1.58 -1.69
N ASP A 42 13.16 -1.50 -1.10
CA ASP A 42 13.43 -2.03 0.23
C ASP A 42 13.17 -0.95 1.28
N LEU A 43 12.44 -1.29 2.33
CA LEU A 43 12.19 -0.40 3.46
C LEU A 43 13.08 -0.87 4.61
N ASP A 44 13.81 0.06 5.22
CA ASP A 44 14.53 -0.23 6.44
C ASP A 44 13.56 -0.43 7.63
N ASP A 45 14.08 -1.02 8.70
CA ASP A 45 13.31 -1.36 9.90
C ASP A 45 12.66 -0.11 10.52
N ASP A 46 13.36 1.03 10.54
CA ASP A 46 12.86 2.30 11.07
C ASP A 46 11.65 2.81 10.28
N ALA A 47 11.67 2.68 8.95
CA ALA A 47 10.55 3.04 8.07
C ALA A 47 9.36 2.11 8.27
N ILE A 48 9.59 0.80 8.43
CA ILE A 48 8.54 -0.17 8.73
C ILE A 48 7.91 0.15 10.10
N GLU A 49 8.71 0.38 11.14
CA GLU A 49 8.24 0.74 12.48
C GLU A 49 7.39 2.02 12.45
N THR A 50 7.85 3.04 11.72
CA THR A 50 7.12 4.30 11.55
C THR A 50 5.75 4.11 10.90
N LEU A 51 5.64 3.20 9.93
CA LEU A 51 4.37 2.89 9.27
C LEU A 51 3.47 2.01 10.15
N ASP A 52 4.05 1.09 10.89
CA ASP A 52 3.34 0.21 11.84
C ASP A 52 2.76 0.99 13.02
N SER A 53 3.41 2.08 13.44
CA SER A 53 2.96 2.95 14.53
C SER A 53 1.73 3.80 14.19
N ILE A 54 1.16 3.68 12.98
CA ILE A 54 -0.04 4.41 12.60
C ILE A 54 -1.27 3.79 13.29
N ASP A 55 -1.77 4.44 14.34
CA ASP A 55 -2.93 3.98 15.12
C ASP A 55 -4.27 4.15 14.40
N ARG A 56 -4.35 5.04 13.40
CA ARG A 56 -5.62 5.35 12.71
C ARG A 56 -6.12 4.15 11.91
N ARG A 57 -7.15 3.46 12.39
CA ARG A 57 -7.83 2.37 11.68
C ARG A 57 -9.15 2.83 11.07
N TYR A 58 -9.35 2.55 9.78
CA TYR A 58 -10.59 2.85 9.06
C TYR A 58 -10.86 1.77 8.03
N ARG A 59 -11.99 1.07 8.16
CA ARG A 59 -12.46 0.10 7.16
C ARG A 59 -13.31 0.84 6.13
N ARG A 60 -12.82 0.92 4.89
CA ARG A 60 -13.50 1.63 3.80
C ARG A 60 -14.65 0.83 3.18
N PHE A 61 -14.51 -0.49 3.11
CA PHE A 61 -15.49 -1.40 2.52
C PHE A 61 -15.96 -2.37 3.59
N ASP A 62 -17.20 -2.19 4.05
CA ASP A 62 -17.83 -3.04 5.08
C ASP A 62 -19.35 -3.15 4.81
N PRO A 63 -19.77 -3.92 3.80
CA PRO A 63 -21.19 -4.12 3.51
C PRO A 63 -21.88 -4.94 4.59
N GLU A 64 -23.18 -4.70 4.81
CA GLU A 64 -24.02 -5.49 5.71
C GLU A 64 -24.03 -6.97 5.28
N GLY A 65 -23.92 -7.88 6.24
CA GLY A 65 -23.84 -9.33 5.98
C GLY A 65 -22.45 -9.82 5.57
N SER A 66 -21.40 -9.02 5.75
CA SER A 66 -20.03 -9.46 5.56
C SER A 66 -19.65 -10.61 6.52
N PRO A 67 -18.82 -11.58 6.10
CA PRO A 67 -18.49 -12.76 6.89
C PRO A 67 -17.69 -12.45 8.18
N TRP A 68 -17.15 -11.25 8.32
CA TRP A 68 -16.42 -10.77 9.49
C TRP A 68 -17.24 -9.84 10.40
N THR A 69 -18.52 -9.61 10.07
CA THR A 69 -19.49 -8.87 10.91
C THR A 69 -20.55 -9.79 11.53
N ALA A 70 -20.46 -11.10 11.27
CA ALA A 70 -21.40 -12.12 11.74
C ALA A 70 -20.98 -12.73 13.08
#